data_AF-A0A2H0B3A7-F1
#
_entry.id   AF-A0A2H0B3A7-F1
#
_cell.length_a   1.000
_cell.length_b   1.000
_cell.length_c   1.000
_cell.angle_alpha   90.00
_cell.angle_beta   90.00
_cell.angle_gamma   90.00
#
_symmetry.space_group_name_H-M   'P 1'
#
loop_
_entity.id
_entity.type
_entity.pdbx_description
1 polymer ?
#
loop_
_entity_poly.entity_id
_entity_poly.type
_entity_poly.pdbx_seq_one_letter_code
_entity_poly.pdbx_strand_id
1 'polypeptide(L)'
;MLNQPWFELQILYRFKRVDFFPRPSVKIVLLKISRRQKALVKAKDKGDYYRLVLQGFNNWRRLSRELKFPLHVRPGDLTFPQWLGIFKFHLTHK
;
A
#
# COMPACT_ATOMS: atom_id res chain seq x y z
N MET A 1 -0.72 -1.37 -0.30
CA MET A 1 0.30 -0.35 -0.66
C MET A 1 1.72 -0.89 -0.72
N LEU A 2 2.13 -1.81 0.16
CA LEU A 2 3.51 -2.38 0.19
C LEU A 2 3.93 -2.97 -1.16
N ASN A 3 3.13 -3.86 -1.74
CA ASN A 3 3.50 -4.54 -3.00
C ASN A 3 2.98 -3.82 -4.26
N GLN A 4 2.09 -2.82 -4.11
CA GLN A 4 1.44 -2.14 -5.23
C GLN A 4 2.39 -1.37 -6.20
N PRO A 5 3.62 -0.96 -5.81
CA PRO A 5 4.55 -0.39 -6.79
C PRO A 5 5.02 -1.38 -7.85
N TRP A 6 5.07 -2.68 -7.56
CA TRP A 6 5.55 -3.72 -8.47
C TRP A 6 4.41 -4.60 -9.00
N PHE A 7 3.27 -4.60 -8.33
CA PHE A 7 2.13 -5.42 -8.69
C PHE A 7 0.87 -4.58 -8.90
N GLU A 8 0.08 -4.99 -9.87
CA GLU A 8 -1.31 -4.59 -10.01
C GLU A 8 -2.19 -5.61 -9.27
N LEU A 9 -3.16 -5.08 -8.52
CA LEU A 9 -4.08 -5.86 -7.71
C LEU A 9 -5.49 -5.60 -8.21
N GLN A 10 -6.17 -6.66 -8.66
CA GLN A 10 -7.52 -6.57 -9.20
C GLN A 10 -8.41 -7.62 -8.55
N ILE A 11 -9.54 -7.21 -8.00
CA ILE A 11 -10.58 -8.16 -7.58
C ILE A 11 -11.32 -8.58 -8.86
N LEU A 12 -11.12 -9.83 -9.29
CA LEU A 12 -11.81 -10.37 -10.47
C LEU A 12 -13.23 -10.79 -10.15
N TYR A 13 -13.43 -11.32 -8.94
CA TYR A 13 -14.71 -11.84 -8.53
C TYR A 13 -14.91 -11.65 -7.02
N ARG A 14 -16.16 -11.38 -6.62
CA ARG A 14 -16.58 -11.33 -5.23
C ARG A 14 -17.56 -12.47 -5.00
N PHE A 15 -17.13 -13.48 -4.26
CA PHE A 15 -17.97 -14.66 -4.01
C PHE A 15 -19.07 -14.34 -3.00
N LYS A 16 -20.19 -15.04 -3.13
CA LYS A 16 -21.21 -15.11 -2.10
C LYS A 16 -20.77 -16.16 -1.06
N ARG A 17 -21.18 -15.98 0.20
CA ARG A 17 -20.87 -16.95 1.27
C ARG A 17 -21.45 -18.35 0.99
N VAL A 18 -22.52 -18.42 0.20
CA VAL A 18 -23.18 -19.68 -0.18
C VAL A 18 -22.41 -20.44 -1.26
N ASP A 19 -21.41 -19.84 -1.88
CA ASP A 19 -20.55 -20.48 -2.89
C ASP A 19 -19.55 -21.47 -2.26
N PHE A 20 -19.48 -21.55 -0.92
CA PHE A 20 -18.54 -22.38 -0.17
C PHE A 20 -19.24 -23.20 0.91
N PHE A 21 -18.69 -24.38 1.20
CA PHE A 21 -19.06 -25.23 2.33
C PHE A 21 -17.81 -25.73 3.08
N PRO A 22 -17.72 -25.56 4.42
CA PRO A 22 -18.68 -24.87 5.28
C PRO A 22 -18.79 -23.36 4.96
N ARG A 23 -19.91 -22.73 5.32
CA ARG A 23 -20.14 -21.31 5.03
C ARG A 23 -19.11 -20.44 5.78
N PRO A 24 -18.26 -19.68 5.09
CA PRO A 24 -17.27 -18.81 5.72
C PRO A 24 -17.93 -17.60 6.41
N SER A 25 -17.34 -17.15 7.52
CA SER A 25 -17.80 -15.97 8.27
C SER A 25 -17.39 -14.64 7.62
N VAL A 26 -16.40 -14.66 6.74
CA VAL A 26 -15.79 -13.48 6.11
C VAL A 26 -16.29 -13.25 4.67
N LYS A 27 -15.97 -12.09 4.10
CA LYS A 27 -16.17 -11.81 2.67
C LYS A 27 -15.02 -12.44 1.88
N ILE A 28 -15.33 -13.11 0.77
CA ILE A 28 -14.34 -13.80 -0.07
C ILE A 28 -14.26 -13.12 -1.43
N VAL A 29 -13.04 -12.97 -1.94
CA VAL A 29 -12.78 -12.41 -3.27
C VAL A 29 -11.72 -13.24 -3.98
N LEU A 30 -11.83 -13.35 -5.31
CA LEU A 30 -10.73 -13.80 -6.15
C LEU A 30 -9.86 -12.60 -6.49
N LEU A 31 -8.67 -12.55 -5.92
CA LEU A 31 -7.68 -11.50 -6.17
C LEU A 31 -6.71 -11.94 -7.26
N LYS A 32 -6.65 -11.20 -8.37
CA LYS A 32 -5.57 -11.29 -9.34
C LYS A 32 -4.42 -10.37 -8.91
N ILE A 33 -3.23 -10.95 -8.88
CA ILE A 33 -1.98 -10.24 -8.63
C ILE A 33 -1.15 -10.38 -9.90
N SER A 34 -0.79 -9.26 -10.54
CA SER A 34 -0.01 -9.28 -11.78
C SER A 34 1.21 -8.39 -11.63
N ARG A 35 2.38 -8.90 -12.02
CA ARG A 35 3.60 -8.10 -12.02
C ARG A 35 3.44 -6.99 -13.07
N ARG A 36 3.72 -5.74 -12.68
CA ARG A 36 3.73 -4.61 -13.61
C ARG A 36 4.89 -4.76 -14.58
N GLN A 37 4.67 -4.43 -15.85
CA GLN A 37 5.75 -4.32 -16.84
C GLN A 37 6.77 -3.25 -16.43
N LYS A 38 6.30 -2.09 -15.97
CA LYS A 38 7.11 -1.02 -15.41
C LYS A 38 6.76 -0.79 -13.94
N ALA A 39 7.74 -1.00 -13.06
CA ALA A 39 7.58 -0.73 -11.64
C ALA A 39 7.44 0.79 -11.37
N LEU A 40 6.56 1.15 -10.44
CA LEU A 40 6.35 2.53 -10.01
C LEU A 40 7.43 3.03 -9.03
N VAL A 41 8.16 2.09 -8.43
CA VAL A 41 9.34 2.31 -7.59
C VAL A 41 10.47 1.44 -8.15
N LYS A 42 11.65 2.04 -8.38
CA LYS A 42 12.81 1.32 -8.92
C LYS A 42 13.28 0.26 -7.93
N ALA A 43 13.87 -0.83 -8.43
CA ALA A 43 14.33 -1.94 -7.59
C ALA A 43 15.32 -1.48 -6.50
N LYS A 44 16.22 -0.54 -6.83
CA LYS A 44 17.19 0.04 -5.89
C LYS A 44 16.55 0.76 -4.70
N ASP A 45 15.34 1.32 -4.89
CA ASP A 45 14.65 2.13 -3.88
C ASP A 45 13.61 1.29 -3.10
N LYS A 46 13.54 -0.03 -3.36
CA LYS A 46 12.55 -0.93 -2.74
C LYS A 46 12.66 -0.94 -1.21
N GLY A 47 13.88 -1.03 -0.68
CA GLY A 47 14.12 -1.04 0.77
C GLY A 47 13.66 0.25 1.43
N ASP A 48 13.97 1.39 0.82
CA ASP A 48 13.54 2.71 1.31
C ASP A 48 12.02 2.87 1.28
N TYR A 49 11.37 2.41 0.22
CA TYR A 49 9.91 2.41 0.14
C TYR A 49 9.27 1.58 1.26
N TYR A 50 9.78 0.37 1.49
CA TYR A 50 9.27 -0.50 2.55
C TYR A 50 9.46 0.16 3.93
N ARG A 51 10.64 0.72 4.17
CA ARG A 51 10.97 1.40 5.42
C ARG A 51 10.01 2.57 5.69
N LEU A 52 9.79 3.41 4.68
CA LEU A 52 8.88 4.56 4.81
C LEU A 52 7.44 4.12 5.12
N VAL A 53 6.93 3.13 4.40
CA VAL A 53 5.56 2.63 4.63
C VAL A 53 5.44 1.99 6.01
N LEU A 54 6.37 1.11 6.40
CA LEU A 54 6.36 0.45 7.70
C LEU A 54 6.53 1.43 8.86
N GLN A 55 7.43 2.41 8.75
CA GLN A 55 7.55 3.49 9.72
C GLN A 55 6.27 4.30 9.83
N GLY A 56 5.57 4.51 8.71
CA GLY A 56 4.25 5.12 8.69
C GLY A 56 3.26 4.41 9.61
N PHE A 57 3.10 3.09 9.44
CA PHE A 57 2.19 2.29 10.27
C PHE A 57 2.62 2.19 11.73
N ASN A 58 3.93 2.15 12.02
CA ASN A 58 4.45 1.95 13.37
C ASN A 58 4.58 3.27 14.16
N ASN A 59 4.97 4.37 13.50
CA ASN A 59 5.30 5.64 14.15
C ASN A 59 4.96 6.84 13.27
N TRP A 60 3.67 6.98 12.96
CA TRP A 60 3.14 8.05 12.13
C TRP A 60 3.51 9.47 12.60
N ARG A 61 3.53 9.72 13.92
CA ARG A 61 3.88 11.02 14.49
C ARG A 61 5.31 11.43 14.15
N ARG A 62 6.24 10.47 14.16
CA ARG A 62 7.62 10.71 13.73
C ARG A 62 7.68 11.00 12.24
N LEU A 63 7.01 10.19 11.42
CA LEU A 63 7.00 10.37 9.97
C LEU A 63 6.41 11.72 9.55
N SER A 64 5.32 12.16 10.18
CA SER A 64 4.70 13.46 9.97
C SER A 64 5.66 14.62 10.28
N ARG A 65 6.47 14.52 11.34
CA ARG A 65 7.51 15.52 11.65
C ARG A 65 8.63 15.53 10.60
N GLU A 66 9.10 14.36 10.20
CA GLU A 66 10.18 14.22 9.21
C GLU A 66 9.76 14.73 7.82
N LEU A 67 8.52 14.48 7.42
CA LEU A 67 7.98 14.84 6.09
C LEU A 67 7.08 16.08 6.09
N LYS A 68 6.93 16.75 7.25
CA LYS A 68 6.24 18.03 7.44
C LYS A 68 4.78 18.08 6.91
N PHE A 69 4.00 17.03 7.15
CA PHE A 69 2.57 16.99 6.80
C PHE A 69 1.69 16.85 8.06
N PRO A 70 0.41 17.29 8.05
CA PRO A 70 -0.41 17.37 9.25
C PRO A 70 -0.86 16.01 9.82
N LEU A 71 -0.96 15.92 11.15
CA LEU A 71 -1.21 14.68 11.91
C LEU A 71 -2.63 14.12 11.84
N HIS A 72 -3.59 14.84 11.26
CA HIS A 72 -5.00 14.45 11.30
C HIS A 72 -5.33 13.26 10.40
N VAL A 73 -4.55 13.01 9.35
CA VAL A 73 -4.70 11.83 8.48
C VAL A 73 -3.84 10.71 9.07
N ARG A 74 -4.36 9.50 9.29
CA ARG A 74 -3.56 8.36 9.77
C ARG A 74 -3.02 7.53 8.59
N PRO A 75 -2.01 6.66 8.81
CA PRO A 75 -1.43 5.82 7.76
C PRO A 75 -2.46 4.98 6.99
N GLY A 76 -3.46 4.46 7.71
CA GLY A 76 -4.53 3.63 7.15
C GLY A 76 -5.58 4.42 6.35
N ASP A 77 -5.65 5.74 6.53
CA ASP A 77 -6.55 6.61 5.79
C ASP A 77 -5.94 7.00 4.42
N LEU A 78 -4.64 6.73 4.21
CA LEU A 78 -3.94 7.02 2.97
C LEU A 78 -4.09 5.90 1.92
N THR A 79 -4.49 6.33 0.72
CA THR A 79 -4.52 5.50 -0.48
C THR A 79 -3.11 5.20 -1.01
N PHE A 80 -2.98 4.16 -1.83
CA PHE A 80 -1.69 3.84 -2.45
C PHE A 80 -1.10 4.99 -3.30
N PRO A 81 -1.85 5.69 -4.16
CA PRO A 81 -1.32 6.84 -4.89
C PRO A 81 -0.75 7.94 -3.97
N GLN A 82 -1.37 8.18 -2.80
CA GLN A 82 -0.87 9.13 -1.82
C GLN A 82 0.45 8.66 -1.20
N TRP A 83 0.56 7.39 -0.79
CA TRP A 83 1.83 6.81 -0.32
C TRP A 83 2.94 6.88 -1.36
N LEU A 84 2.61 6.61 -2.62
CA LEU A 84 3.56 6.73 -3.73
C LEU A 84 4.01 8.19 -3.93
N GLY A 85 3.09 9.15 -3.79
CA GLY A 85 3.39 10.58 -3.84
C GLY A 85 4.35 11.01 -2.72
N ILE A 86 4.05 10.63 -1.48
CA ILE A 86 4.90 10.89 -0.30
C ILE A 86 6.31 10.34 -0.53
N PHE A 87 6.41 9.10 -1.02
CA PHE A 87 7.70 8.48 -1.28
C PHE A 87 8.51 9.21 -2.36
N LYS A 88 7.85 9.60 -3.47
CA LYS A 88 8.49 10.38 -4.54
C LYS A 88 8.98 11.73 -4.02
N PHE A 89 8.18 12.42 -3.22
CA PHE A 89 8.59 13.68 -2.58
C PHE A 89 9.82 13.48 -1.70
N HIS A 90 9.83 12.45 -0.83
CA HIS A 90 10.96 12.11 0.01
C HIS A 90 12.25 11.82 -0.80
N LEU A 91 12.15 11.11 -1.92
CA LEU A 91 13.30 10.85 -2.80
C LEU A 91 13.88 12.12 -3.43
N THR A 92 13.07 13.16 -3.66
CA THR A 92 13.52 14.42 -4.27
C THR A 92 14.11 15.41 -3.26
N HIS A 93 13.87 15.22 -1.97
CA HIS A 93 14.31 16.10 -0.87
C HIS A 93 15.21 15.35 0.13
N LYS A 94 15.83 14.25 -0.31
CA LYS A 94 16.95 13.58 0.37
C LYS A 94 18.22 14.36 0.12
#